data_AF-A0A139CI39-F1
#
_entry.id   AF-A0A139CI39-F1
#
_cell.length_a   1.000
_cell.length_b   1.000
_cell.length_c   1.000
_cell.angle_alpha   90.00
_cell.angle_beta   90.00
_cell.angle_gamma   90.00
#
_symmetry.space_group_name_H-M   'P 1'
#
loop_
_entity.id
_entity.type
_entity.pdbx_description
1 polymer ?
#
loop_
_entity_poly.entity_id
_entity_poly.type
_entity_poly.pdbx_seq_one_letter_code
_entity_poly.pdbx_strand_id
1 'polypeptide(L)'
;MAKQKKRKGSKWLDPNKEGQGHGRRSNRYCKRCGQTVQEVRILKHENICEDCVEELREKQGGEYACKGCGKVAPKQVQENDGYCKECCCRACGKPDPEFVQKHGFCETCFELIGTNCRKCGKEAQAQVQRNDGYCDDCAE
;
A
#
# COMPACT_ATOMS: atom_id res chain seq x y z
N MET A 1 25.12 -16.96 -8.72
CA MET A 1 25.17 -15.60 -8.14
C MET A 1 23.85 -15.31 -7.44
N ALA A 2 23.80 -15.46 -6.11
CA ALA A 2 22.59 -15.16 -5.35
C ALA A 2 22.36 -13.64 -5.36
N LYS A 3 21.31 -13.17 -6.05
CA LYS A 3 20.86 -11.78 -5.98
C LYS A 3 20.64 -11.46 -4.50
N GLN A 4 21.51 -10.63 -3.91
CA GLN A 4 21.29 -10.09 -2.56
C GLN A 4 19.90 -9.46 -2.57
N LYS A 5 18.92 -10.09 -1.89
CA LYS A 5 17.63 -9.46 -1.58
C LYS A 5 17.99 -8.18 -0.85
N LYS A 6 17.86 -7.02 -1.50
CA LYS A 6 18.00 -5.71 -0.85
C LYS A 6 17.18 -5.80 0.43
N ARG A 7 17.85 -5.81 1.59
CA ARG A 7 17.16 -5.86 2.89
C ARG A 7 16.23 -4.66 2.89
N LYS A 8 14.91 -4.89 2.76
CA LYS A 8 13.91 -3.83 2.93
C LYS A 8 14.17 -3.29 4.34
N GLY A 9 14.81 -2.12 4.42
CA GLY A 9 15.01 -1.45 5.70
C GLY A 9 13.66 -1.36 6.41
N SER A 10 13.64 -1.45 7.73
CA SER A 10 12.43 -1.32 8.52
C SER A 10 11.64 -0.07 8.09
N LYS A 11 10.30 -0.17 8.00
CA LYS A 11 9.44 0.98 7.70
C LYS A 11 9.51 2.07 8.77
N TRP A 12 9.88 1.65 9.98
CA TRP A 12 10.09 2.46 11.16
C TRP A 12 11.49 3.07 11.17
N LEU A 13 11.60 4.29 11.70
CA LEU A 13 12.85 4.90 12.07
C LEU A 13 13.51 4.06 13.17
N ASP A 14 14.83 4.00 13.11
CA ASP A 14 15.61 3.35 14.14
C ASP A 14 15.86 4.39 15.25
N PRO A 15 15.41 4.13 16.50
CA PRO A 15 15.62 5.05 17.61
C PRO A 15 17.09 5.37 17.84
N ASN A 16 17.98 4.40 17.61
CA ASN A 16 19.42 4.57 17.81
C ASN A 16 20.08 5.43 16.72
N LYS A 17 19.33 5.78 15.66
CA LYS A 17 19.78 6.69 14.59
C LYS A 17 19.23 8.11 14.75
N GLU A 18 18.40 8.38 15.75
CA GLU A 18 18.01 9.74 16.10
C GLU A 18 19.25 10.51 16.58
N GLY A 19 19.41 11.77 16.16
CA GLY A 19 20.59 12.58 16.50
C GLY A 19 21.90 12.24 15.75
N GLN A 20 22.02 11.06 15.13
CA GLN A 20 23.25 10.64 14.41
C GLN A 20 23.36 11.19 12.96
N GLY A 21 22.38 11.95 12.49
CA GLY A 21 22.38 12.57 11.16
C GLY A 21 22.78 14.06 11.20
N HIS A 22 23.55 14.52 10.21
CA HIS A 22 23.87 15.95 10.04
C HIS A 22 22.64 16.77 9.57
N GLY A 23 22.34 17.88 10.27
CA GLY A 23 21.36 18.91 9.86
C GLY A 23 19.94 18.77 10.45
N ARG A 24 18.96 19.54 9.91
CA ARG A 24 17.52 19.61 10.32
C ARG A 24 16.76 18.26 10.38
N ARG A 25 17.40 17.14 10.06
CA ARG A 25 16.82 15.77 10.00
C ARG A 25 17.14 14.91 11.23
N SER A 26 17.87 15.45 12.20
CA SER A 26 18.31 14.75 13.41
C SER A 26 17.19 14.45 14.40
N ASN A 27 16.22 15.37 14.55
CA ASN A 27 15.05 15.18 15.43
C ASN A 27 13.80 14.98 14.59
N ARG A 28 13.25 13.76 14.61
CA ARG A 28 11.96 13.45 13.99
C ARG A 28 10.94 13.29 15.09
N TYR A 29 9.77 13.87 14.88
CA TYR A 29 8.64 13.76 15.80
C TYR A 29 7.40 13.33 15.05
N CYS A 30 6.44 12.77 15.79
CA CYS A 30 5.15 12.45 15.26
C CYS A 30 4.38 13.73 14.92
N LYS A 31 3.86 13.85 13.70
CA LYS A 31 3.07 15.01 13.26
C LYS A 31 1.71 15.15 13.97
N ARG A 32 1.22 14.09 14.65
CA ARG A 32 -0.07 14.09 15.37
C ARG A 32 0.11 14.38 16.86
N CYS A 33 0.91 13.59 17.56
CA CYS A 33 1.06 13.69 19.01
C CYS A 33 2.34 14.42 19.47
N GLY A 34 3.29 14.68 18.58
CA GLY A 34 4.55 15.36 18.91
C GLY A 34 5.63 14.48 19.57
N GLN A 35 5.35 13.20 19.86
CA GLN A 35 6.34 12.28 20.45
C GLN A 35 7.57 12.11 19.57
N THR A 36 8.71 11.84 20.19
CA THR A 36 10.03 11.70 19.53
C THR A 36 10.36 10.25 19.18
N VAL A 37 11.37 10.00 18.33
CA VAL A 37 11.80 8.62 18.00
C VAL A 37 12.42 7.93 19.22
N GLN A 38 12.92 8.69 20.21
CA GLN A 38 13.41 8.17 21.49
C GLN A 38 12.32 7.49 22.31
N GLU A 39 11.09 8.01 22.24
CA GLU A 39 9.96 7.50 23.02
C GLU A 39 9.21 6.40 22.26
N VAL A 40 9.02 6.57 20.95
CA VAL A 40 8.15 5.72 20.12
C VAL A 40 8.71 5.52 18.72
N ARG A 41 8.39 4.40 18.06
CA ARG A 41 8.84 4.19 16.67
C ARG A 41 8.04 5.06 15.72
N ILE A 42 8.73 5.79 14.83
CA ILE A 42 8.10 6.70 13.86
C ILE A 42 8.23 6.16 12.43
N LEU A 43 7.15 6.17 11.66
CA LEU A 43 7.15 5.82 10.24
C LEU A 43 8.02 6.79 9.42
N LYS A 44 9.00 6.25 8.68
CA LYS A 44 10.00 7.03 7.92
C LYS A 44 9.42 8.02 6.92
N HIS A 45 8.30 7.68 6.28
CA HIS A 45 7.74 8.48 5.19
C HIS A 45 6.63 9.42 5.67
N GLU A 46 5.89 9.03 6.70
CA GLU A 46 4.68 9.75 7.14
C GLU A 46 4.87 10.55 8.42
N ASN A 47 5.98 10.33 9.14
CA ASN A 47 6.27 10.90 10.46
C ASN A 47 5.09 10.71 11.43
N ILE A 48 4.56 9.49 11.52
CA ILE A 48 3.50 9.10 12.46
C ILE A 48 4.08 8.02 13.39
N CYS A 49 3.84 8.12 14.71
CA CYS A 49 4.30 7.10 15.67
C CYS A 49 3.43 5.84 15.62
N GLU A 50 3.90 4.76 16.24
CA GLU A 50 3.17 3.48 16.31
C GLU A 50 1.79 3.61 16.98
N ASP A 51 1.69 4.31 18.11
CA ASP A 51 0.41 4.50 18.81
C ASP A 51 -0.62 5.24 17.93
N CYS A 52 -0.18 6.32 17.28
CA CYS A 52 -1.02 7.05 16.35
C CYS A 52 -1.39 6.21 15.13
N VAL A 53 -0.54 5.26 14.70
CA VAL A 53 -0.85 4.35 13.60
C VAL A 53 -1.89 3.34 14.00
N GLU A 54 -1.79 2.76 15.19
CA GLU A 54 -2.80 1.83 15.71
C GLU A 54 -4.16 2.52 15.83
N GLU A 55 -4.20 3.71 16.44
CA GLU A 55 -5.45 4.47 16.56
C GLU A 55 -6.08 4.79 15.19
N LEU A 56 -5.27 5.21 14.22
CA LEU A 56 -5.75 5.49 12.87
C LEU A 56 -6.24 4.22 12.16
N ARG A 57 -5.58 3.09 12.40
CA ARG A 57 -5.92 1.81 11.82
C ARG A 57 -7.25 1.29 12.34
N GLU A 58 -7.55 1.50 13.61
CA GLU A 58 -8.83 1.13 14.22
C GLU A 58 -9.97 2.04 13.77
N LYS A 59 -9.72 3.36 13.69
CA LYS A 59 -10.76 4.32 13.26
C LYS A 59 -11.16 4.18 11.79
N GLN A 60 -10.25 3.72 10.93
CA GLN A 60 -10.48 3.57 9.48
C GLN A 60 -11.11 4.81 8.82
N GLY A 61 -10.77 6.00 9.29
CA GLY A 61 -11.52 7.23 8.98
C GLY A 61 -11.34 7.80 7.56
N GLY A 62 -10.48 7.22 6.72
CA GLY A 62 -10.27 7.68 5.34
C GLY A 62 -9.42 8.94 5.17
N GLU A 63 -9.05 9.64 6.23
CA GLU A 63 -8.21 10.85 6.13
C GLU A 63 -6.71 10.52 6.16
N TYR A 64 -6.30 9.60 7.06
CA TYR A 64 -4.91 9.14 7.18
C TYR A 64 -4.76 7.63 6.98
N ALA A 65 -5.83 6.87 7.19
CA ALA A 65 -5.87 5.42 7.09
C ALA A 65 -6.95 4.96 6.12
N CYS A 66 -6.67 3.88 5.39
CA CYS A 66 -7.59 3.31 4.42
C CYS A 66 -8.87 2.82 5.10
N LYS A 67 -10.04 3.23 4.58
CA LYS A 67 -11.36 2.76 5.04
C LYS A 67 -11.52 1.24 4.95
N GLY A 68 -10.87 0.59 3.97
CA GLY A 68 -11.01 -0.85 3.74
C GLY A 68 -10.08 -1.75 4.57
N CYS A 69 -8.82 -1.35 4.77
CA CYS A 69 -7.81 -2.21 5.41
C CYS A 69 -7.12 -1.57 6.62
N GLY A 70 -7.48 -0.33 6.98
CA GLY A 70 -6.86 0.43 8.06
C GLY A 70 -5.39 0.81 7.82
N LYS A 71 -4.84 0.55 6.63
CA LYS A 71 -3.45 0.90 6.31
C LYS A 71 -3.26 2.42 6.35
N VAL A 72 -2.34 2.87 7.21
CA VAL A 72 -1.94 4.28 7.29
C VAL A 72 -1.12 4.65 6.05
N ALA A 73 -1.78 5.35 5.12
CA ALA A 73 -1.19 5.80 3.86
C ALA A 73 -1.81 7.15 3.46
N PRO A 74 -1.56 8.24 4.22
CA PRO A 74 -2.25 9.53 4.10
C PRO A 74 -2.32 10.07 2.67
N LYS A 75 -1.19 10.04 1.95
CA LYS A 75 -1.15 10.46 0.55
C LYS A 75 -2.09 9.64 -0.33
N GLN A 76 -2.05 8.31 -0.19
CA GLN A 76 -2.87 7.43 -1.02
C GLN A 76 -4.36 7.59 -0.71
N VAL A 77 -4.73 7.74 0.57
CA VAL A 77 -6.14 7.89 0.94
C VAL A 77 -6.69 9.25 0.52
N GLN A 78 -5.88 10.31 0.53
CA GLN A 78 -6.25 11.60 -0.03
C GLN A 78 -6.42 11.56 -1.55
N GLU A 79 -5.59 10.76 -2.24
CA GLU A 79 -5.67 10.60 -3.71
C GLU A 79 -6.81 9.68 -4.18
N ASN A 80 -7.29 8.75 -3.34
CA ASN A 80 -8.29 7.73 -3.73
C ASN A 80 -9.51 7.69 -2.77
N ASP A 81 -10.08 8.86 -2.43
CA ASP A 81 -11.35 9.00 -1.69
C ASP A 81 -11.46 8.23 -0.35
N GLY A 82 -10.32 8.07 0.33
CA GLY A 82 -10.20 7.39 1.60
C GLY A 82 -9.69 5.95 1.54
N TYR A 83 -9.25 5.48 0.37
CA TYR A 83 -8.74 4.13 0.18
C TYR A 83 -7.25 4.12 -0.19
N CYS A 84 -6.53 3.08 0.21
CA CYS A 84 -5.18 2.86 -0.29
C CYS A 84 -5.22 2.17 -1.65
N LYS A 85 -4.13 2.25 -2.41
CA LYS A 85 -4.04 1.63 -3.75
C LYS A 85 -4.27 0.12 -3.75
N GLU A 86 -4.04 -0.55 -2.63
CA GLU A 86 -4.28 -2.00 -2.48
C GLU A 86 -5.75 -2.36 -2.26
N CYS A 87 -6.60 -1.37 -1.97
CA CYS A 87 -8.05 -1.54 -1.85
C CYS A 87 -8.82 -1.01 -3.08
N CYS A 88 -8.08 -0.48 -4.06
CA CYS A 88 -8.65 0.05 -5.30
C CYS A 88 -8.35 -0.90 -6.47
N CYS A 89 -9.35 -1.08 -7.32
CA CYS A 89 -9.22 -1.88 -8.54
C CYS A 89 -8.10 -1.33 -9.43
N ARG A 90 -7.18 -2.19 -9.87
CA ARG A 90 -6.09 -1.80 -10.77
C ARG A 90 -6.56 -1.33 -12.14
N ALA A 91 -7.71 -1.82 -12.59
CA ALA A 91 -8.26 -1.50 -13.91
C ALA A 91 -9.04 -0.17 -13.91
N CYS A 92 -9.95 0.03 -12.96
CA CYS A 92 -10.87 1.16 -12.96
C CYS A 92 -10.66 2.17 -11.82
N GLY A 93 -9.74 1.89 -10.89
CA GLY A 93 -9.47 2.74 -9.72
C GLY A 93 -10.55 2.71 -8.63
N LYS A 94 -11.70 2.08 -8.87
CA LYS A 94 -12.80 2.04 -7.89
C LYS A 94 -12.41 1.25 -6.64
N PRO A 95 -12.80 1.73 -5.44
CA PRO A 95 -12.55 0.99 -4.21
C PRO A 95 -13.47 -0.23 -4.11
N ASP A 96 -12.88 -1.38 -3.88
CA ASP A 96 -13.58 -2.65 -3.61
C ASP A 96 -12.66 -3.51 -2.73
N PRO A 97 -12.52 -3.16 -1.45
CA PRO A 97 -11.47 -3.71 -0.60
C PRO A 97 -11.57 -5.23 -0.39
N GLU A 98 -12.77 -5.80 -0.44
CA GLU A 98 -12.97 -7.25 -0.22
C GLU A 98 -12.54 -8.07 -1.42
N PHE A 99 -12.90 -7.62 -2.63
CA PHE A 99 -12.59 -8.35 -3.87
C PHE A 99 -11.17 -8.04 -4.35
N VAL A 100 -10.74 -6.77 -4.29
CA VAL A 100 -9.41 -6.33 -4.75
C VAL A 100 -8.29 -6.97 -3.93
N GLN A 101 -8.47 -7.17 -2.63
CA GLN A 101 -7.44 -7.83 -1.81
C GLN A 101 -7.19 -9.28 -2.23
N LYS A 102 -8.20 -9.97 -2.77
CA LYS A 102 -8.11 -11.35 -3.24
C LYS A 102 -7.67 -11.44 -4.70
N HIS A 103 -8.22 -10.58 -5.56
CA HIS A 103 -8.11 -10.73 -7.01
C HIS A 103 -7.38 -9.58 -7.71
N GLY A 104 -7.07 -8.47 -7.02
CA GLY A 104 -6.43 -7.27 -7.59
C GLY A 104 -7.37 -6.36 -8.41
N PHE A 105 -8.60 -6.79 -8.63
CA PHE A 105 -9.65 -6.08 -9.36
C PHE A 105 -10.90 -5.93 -8.51
N CYS A 106 -11.78 -4.99 -8.84
CA CYS A 106 -13.15 -5.02 -8.32
C CYS A 106 -13.93 -6.14 -9.03
N GLU A 107 -15.01 -6.60 -8.40
CA GLU A 107 -15.84 -7.69 -8.90
C GLU A 107 -16.21 -7.50 -10.39
N THR A 108 -16.74 -6.34 -10.76
CA THR A 108 -17.13 -6.03 -12.14
C THR A 108 -15.97 -6.13 -13.13
N CYS A 109 -14.78 -5.61 -12.78
CA CYS A 109 -13.63 -5.66 -13.69
C CYS A 109 -13.07 -7.06 -13.80
N PHE A 110 -13.16 -7.86 -12.73
CA PHE A 110 -12.76 -9.25 -12.74
C PHE A 110 -13.65 -10.08 -13.68
N GLU A 111 -14.97 -9.90 -13.60
CA GLU A 111 -15.92 -10.55 -14.51
C GLU A 111 -15.67 -10.16 -15.97
N LEU A 112 -15.37 -8.87 -16.23
CA LEU A 112 -15.08 -8.37 -17.58
C LEU A 112 -13.73 -8.84 -18.15
N ILE A 113 -12.74 -9.17 -17.31
CA ILE A 113 -11.50 -9.79 -17.77
C ILE A 113 -11.78 -11.18 -18.32
N GLY A 114 -12.72 -11.90 -17.68
CA GLY A 114 -13.12 -13.24 -18.12
C GLY A 114 -11.98 -14.25 -18.09
N THR A 115 -12.09 -15.28 -18.92
CA THR A 115 -11.11 -16.37 -19.02
C THR A 115 -10.13 -16.19 -20.18
N ASN A 116 -10.34 -15.20 -21.05
CA ASN A 116 -9.64 -15.09 -22.33
C ASN A 116 -8.68 -13.90 -22.35
N CYS A 117 -7.54 -14.07 -23.03
CA CYS A 117 -6.57 -12.99 -23.21
C CYS A 117 -7.18 -11.87 -24.05
N ARG A 118 -7.12 -10.64 -23.56
CA ARG A 118 -7.64 -9.45 -24.25
C ARG A 118 -6.97 -9.17 -25.60
N LYS A 119 -5.74 -9.63 -25.81
CA LYS A 119 -4.95 -9.36 -27.03
C LYS A 119 -5.12 -10.44 -28.09
N CYS A 120 -5.00 -11.71 -27.72
CA CYS A 120 -5.02 -12.83 -28.67
C CYS A 120 -6.29 -13.68 -28.62
N GLY A 121 -7.20 -13.43 -27.65
CA GLY A 121 -8.45 -14.17 -27.49
C GLY A 121 -8.30 -15.59 -26.92
N LYS A 122 -7.06 -16.06 -26.67
CA LYS A 122 -6.79 -17.40 -26.14
C LYS A 122 -7.35 -17.55 -24.72
N GLU A 123 -8.09 -18.63 -24.48
CA GLU A 123 -8.54 -19.00 -23.14
C GLU A 123 -7.33 -19.36 -22.27
N ALA A 124 -7.13 -18.57 -21.22
CA ALA A 124 -5.97 -18.64 -20.35
C ALA A 124 -6.32 -18.08 -18.96
N GLN A 125 -7.42 -18.55 -18.36
CA GLN A 125 -8.00 -18.00 -17.13
C GLN A 125 -6.98 -17.69 -16.03
N ALA A 126 -6.13 -18.65 -15.68
CA ALA A 126 -5.13 -18.47 -14.63
C ALA A 126 -4.06 -17.42 -15.00
N GLN A 127 -3.72 -17.30 -16.28
CA GLN A 127 -2.74 -16.33 -16.77
C GLN A 127 -3.36 -14.93 -16.84
N VAL A 128 -4.59 -14.80 -17.36
CA VAL A 128 -5.27 -13.50 -17.48
C VAL A 128 -5.60 -12.90 -16.12
N GLN A 129 -5.96 -13.73 -15.13
CA GLN A 129 -6.15 -13.25 -13.76
C GLN A 129 -4.84 -12.76 -13.13
N ARG A 130 -3.71 -13.38 -13.49
CA ARG A 130 -2.38 -12.99 -12.98
C ARG A 130 -1.84 -11.75 -13.68
N ASN A 131 -2.00 -11.64 -14.99
CA ASN A 131 -1.36 -10.65 -15.84
C ASN A 131 -2.36 -9.56 -16.29
N ASP A 132 -3.28 -9.19 -15.42
CA ASP A 132 -4.23 -8.10 -15.62
C ASP A 132 -5.03 -8.16 -16.96
N GLY A 133 -5.39 -9.36 -17.40
CA GLY A 133 -6.21 -9.62 -18.59
C GLY A 133 -5.47 -10.18 -19.80
N TYR A 134 -4.20 -10.57 -19.67
CA TYR A 134 -3.38 -11.10 -20.76
C TYR A 134 -2.86 -12.51 -20.51
N CYS A 135 -2.68 -13.32 -21.56
CA CYS A 135 -1.90 -14.55 -21.45
C CYS A 135 -0.41 -14.23 -21.27
N ASP A 136 0.39 -15.20 -20.86
CA ASP A 136 1.83 -15.00 -20.62
C ASP A 136 2.53 -14.44 -21.87
N ASP A 137 2.28 -15.02 -23.04
CA ASP A 137 2.84 -14.54 -24.32
C ASP A 137 2.47 -13.09 -24.68
N CYS A 138 1.35 -12.58 -24.15
CA CYS A 138 0.87 -11.23 -24.45
C CYS A 138 1.20 -10.21 -23.36
N ALA A 139 1.62 -10.68 -22.17
CA ALA A 139 2.03 -9.87 -21.04
C ALA A 139 3.54 -9.55 -21.04
N GLU A 140 4.32 -10.27 -21.85
CA GLU A 140 5.72 -9.95 -22.17
C GLU A 140 5.87 -8.72 -23.09
#